data_AF-A0A7J5AKQ8-F1
#
_entry.id   AF-A0A7J5AKQ8-F1
#
_cell.length_a   1.000
_cell.length_b   1.000
_cell.length_c   1.000
_cell.angle_alpha   90.00
_cell.angle_beta   90.00
_cell.angle_gamma   90.00
#
_symmetry.space_group_name_H-M   'P 1'
#
loop_
_entity.id
_entity.type
_entity.pdbx_description
1 polymer ?
#
loop_
_entity_poly.entity_id
_entity_poly.type
_entity_poly.pdbx_seq_one_letter_code
_entity_poly.pdbx_strand_id
1 'polypeptide(L)'
;MKKTLIILTLAIIAISCKNPSITENNYENQVQGKFDAFLKLKVSKEYDAINDIQKKEFFEKYDNELSSLIDTNKVFVNWQAQIEDIKTNDYGKSTEVSCKLSYKPEEYREVSFYCSYVVENSKLKTDSLYNKIKKIGDFSTVYFDGFIVKNLDNKVVYVNDDESLKLSYPNFKFNLLNITEKKRENTLSKNLNNAVNINFKVFELLKQKVNKTITEKEWKRKTEDLGLEKMEKSLNPEEKKYSNLIKQYLVSDFMYH
;
A
#
# COMPACT_ATOMS: atom_id res chain seq x y z
N MET A 1 -4.19 -63.33 24.06
CA MET A 1 -3.04 -62.56 24.56
C MET A 1 -2.40 -61.89 23.36
N LYS A 2 -2.71 -60.62 23.10
CA LYS A 2 -1.97 -59.43 23.57
C LYS A 2 -0.52 -59.42 23.05
N LYS A 3 -0.20 -58.34 22.31
CA LYS A 3 1.13 -57.91 21.81
C LYS A 3 1.51 -58.68 20.51
N THR A 4 1.78 -58.08 19.35
CA THR A 4 2.44 -56.79 19.10
C THR A 4 2.15 -56.34 17.66
N LEU A 5 0.91 -55.94 17.36
CA LEU A 5 0.59 -55.21 16.12
C LEU A 5 0.51 -53.70 16.43
N ILE A 6 1.55 -53.18 17.08
CA ILE A 6 1.68 -51.77 17.51
C ILE A 6 3.09 -51.28 17.14
N ILE A 7 3.54 -51.53 15.90
CA ILE A 7 4.75 -50.90 15.36
C ILE A 7 4.57 -50.70 13.84
N LEU A 8 3.43 -50.14 13.41
CA LEU A 8 3.32 -49.60 12.04
C LEU A 8 2.21 -48.53 11.89
N THR A 9 1.83 -47.89 13.00
CA THR A 9 0.82 -46.81 13.03
C THR A 9 1.28 -45.60 13.84
N LEU A 10 2.57 -45.52 14.17
CA LEU A 10 3.18 -44.42 14.94
C LEU A 10 4.28 -43.64 14.17
N ALA A 11 4.44 -43.90 12.87
CA ALA A 11 5.45 -43.25 12.02
C ALA A 11 4.89 -42.29 10.95
N ILE A 12 3.58 -41.95 11.00
CA ILE A 12 2.95 -40.99 10.07
C ILE A 12 2.22 -39.86 10.82
N ILE A 13 2.76 -39.41 11.96
CA ILE A 13 2.23 -38.24 12.68
C ILE A 13 3.27 -37.11 12.81
N ALA A 14 4.42 -37.21 12.12
CA ALA A 14 5.48 -36.20 12.19
C ALA A 14 5.69 -35.40 10.89
N ILE A 15 4.73 -35.39 9.96
CA ILE A 15 4.74 -34.44 8.83
C ILE A 15 3.35 -33.85 8.66
N SER A 16 2.95 -33.06 9.66
CA SER A 16 2.13 -31.91 9.37
C SER A 16 2.72 -30.78 10.22
N CYS A 17 3.72 -30.10 9.66
CA CYS A 17 3.81 -28.67 9.91
C CYS A 17 2.44 -28.12 9.56
N LYS A 18 1.57 -27.99 10.57
CA LYS A 18 0.48 -27.04 10.50
C LYS A 18 1.18 -25.71 10.27
N ASN A 19 1.30 -25.30 9.00
CA ASN A 19 1.19 -23.89 8.71
C ASN A 19 -0.05 -23.47 9.50
N PRO A 20 0.06 -22.52 10.45
CA PRO A 20 -1.11 -22.02 11.12
C PRO A 20 -2.06 -21.65 9.99
N SER A 21 -3.18 -22.36 9.90
CA SER A 21 -4.24 -22.04 8.98
C SER A 21 -4.58 -20.61 9.34
N ILE A 22 -4.12 -19.68 8.50
CA ILE A 22 -4.60 -18.31 8.49
C ILE A 22 -6.10 -18.52 8.40
N THR A 23 -6.82 -18.27 9.49
CA THR A 23 -8.26 -18.08 9.41
C THR A 23 -8.43 -17.01 8.36
N GLU A 24 -8.81 -17.42 7.16
CA GLU A 24 -9.15 -16.52 6.07
C GLU A 24 -10.33 -15.72 6.61
N ASN A 25 -10.04 -14.54 7.16
CA ASN A 25 -11.00 -13.46 7.04
C ASN A 25 -11.38 -13.45 5.57
N ASN A 26 -12.67 -13.71 5.27
CA ASN A 26 -13.16 -13.85 3.90
C ASN A 26 -13.14 -12.48 3.21
N TYR A 27 -11.93 -11.97 2.97
CA TYR A 27 -11.70 -10.77 2.18
C TYR A 27 -12.10 -11.09 0.76
N GLU A 28 -13.08 -10.36 0.27
CA GLU A 28 -13.46 -10.47 -1.14
C GLU A 28 -12.32 -9.97 -2.05
N ASN A 29 -11.55 -8.99 -1.57
CA ASN A 29 -10.30 -8.59 -2.19
C ASN A 29 -9.15 -9.47 -1.70
N GLN A 30 -8.76 -10.45 -2.51
CA GLN A 30 -7.69 -11.41 -2.20
C GLN A 30 -6.32 -10.75 -1.97
N VAL A 31 -6.05 -9.60 -2.59
CA VAL A 31 -4.80 -8.86 -2.35
C VAL A 31 -4.81 -8.20 -0.98
N GLN A 32 -5.95 -7.63 -0.58
CA GLN A 32 -6.14 -7.12 0.78
C GLN A 32 -6.00 -8.22 1.82
N GLY A 33 -6.61 -9.39 1.59
CA GLY A 33 -6.49 -10.53 2.50
C GLY A 33 -5.06 -11.05 2.64
N LYS A 34 -4.28 -11.09 1.55
CA LYS A 34 -2.85 -11.46 1.60
C LYS A 34 -2.01 -10.45 2.37
N PHE A 35 -2.29 -9.16 2.21
CA PHE A 35 -1.60 -8.12 2.97
C PHE A 35 -1.94 -8.20 4.46
N ASP A 36 -3.22 -8.40 4.79
CA ASP A 36 -3.67 -8.59 6.16
C ASP A 36 -3.03 -9.82 6.82
N ALA A 37 -3.00 -10.95 6.10
CA ALA A 37 -2.35 -12.18 6.54
C ALA A 37 -0.85 -12.00 6.78
N PHE A 38 -0.17 -11.21 5.94
CA PHE A 38 1.23 -10.84 6.13
C PHE A 38 1.41 -10.10 7.46
N LEU A 39 0.61 -9.07 7.73
CA LEU A 39 0.69 -8.31 8.99
C LEU A 39 0.40 -9.18 10.21
N LYS A 40 -0.65 -10.01 10.14
CA LYS A 40 -1.02 -10.94 11.22
C LYS A 40 0.11 -11.92 11.55
N LEU A 41 0.76 -12.47 10.53
CA LEU A 41 1.91 -13.36 10.72
C LEU A 41 3.06 -12.65 11.43
N LYS A 42 3.27 -11.36 11.15
CA LYS A 42 4.35 -10.58 11.75
C LYS A 42 4.08 -10.27 13.22
N VAL A 43 2.86 -9.86 13.56
CA VAL A 43 2.43 -9.72 14.97
C VAL A 43 2.70 -11.00 15.76
N SER A 44 2.36 -12.17 15.21
CA SER A 44 2.59 -13.45 15.91
C SER A 44 4.06 -13.78 16.17
N LYS A 45 4.97 -13.30 15.31
CA LYS A 45 6.42 -13.60 15.37
C LYS A 45 7.21 -12.59 16.20
N GLU A 46 6.65 -11.42 16.47
CA GLU A 46 7.29 -10.41 17.32
C GLU A 46 7.57 -10.96 18.72
N TYR A 47 6.64 -11.77 19.26
CA TYR A 47 6.75 -12.40 20.58
C TYR A 47 7.94 -13.35 20.71
N ASP A 48 8.52 -13.82 19.60
CA ASP A 48 9.71 -14.69 19.62
C ASP A 48 11.01 -13.91 19.84
N ALA A 49 10.99 -12.57 19.76
CA ALA A 49 12.16 -11.72 19.96
C ALA A 49 12.36 -11.40 21.46
N ILE A 50 13.32 -12.08 22.08
CA ILE A 50 13.50 -12.09 23.55
C ILE A 50 14.34 -10.90 24.03
N ASN A 51 15.21 -10.34 23.17
CA ASN A 51 16.10 -9.23 23.51
C ASN A 51 16.11 -8.12 22.45
N ASP A 52 16.69 -6.97 22.79
CA ASP A 52 16.68 -5.76 21.96
C ASP A 52 17.39 -5.93 20.61
N ILE A 53 18.44 -6.76 20.54
CA ILE A 53 19.14 -7.07 19.28
C ILE A 53 18.20 -7.83 18.34
N GLN A 54 17.55 -8.87 18.85
CA GLN A 54 16.60 -9.67 18.08
C GLN A 54 15.38 -8.86 17.65
N LYS A 55 14.89 -7.94 18.50
CA LYS A 55 13.81 -7.01 18.14
C LYS A 55 14.21 -6.10 16.99
N LYS A 56 15.40 -5.51 17.05
CA LYS A 56 15.91 -4.66 15.97
C LYS A 56 16.03 -5.43 14.65
N GLU A 57 16.65 -6.60 14.68
CA GLU A 57 16.76 -7.47 13.50
C GLU A 57 15.39 -7.87 12.93
N PHE A 58 14.43 -8.13 13.83
CA PHE A 58 13.05 -8.43 13.45
C PHE A 58 12.39 -7.24 12.73
N PHE A 59 12.49 -6.02 13.27
CA PHE A 59 11.89 -4.83 12.68
C PHE A 59 12.54 -4.46 11.34
N GLU A 60 13.87 -4.56 11.24
CA GLU A 60 14.58 -4.36 9.96
C GLU A 60 14.12 -5.37 8.90
N LYS A 61 13.96 -6.64 9.27
CA LYS A 61 13.44 -7.68 8.39
C LYS A 61 11.97 -7.42 8.02
N TYR A 62 11.15 -7.02 8.98
CA TYR A 62 9.75 -6.66 8.76
C TYR A 62 9.62 -5.54 7.73
N ASP A 63 10.34 -4.44 7.91
CA ASP A 63 10.29 -3.29 6.99
C ASP A 63 10.75 -3.65 5.58
N ASN A 64 11.79 -4.47 5.45
CA ASN A 64 12.28 -4.96 4.14
C ASN A 64 11.24 -5.84 3.44
N GLU A 65 10.61 -6.77 4.16
CA GLU A 65 9.58 -7.65 3.60
C GLU A 65 8.30 -6.86 3.24
N LEU A 66 7.90 -5.91 4.09
CA LEU A 66 6.76 -5.04 3.82
C LEU A 66 7.02 -4.16 2.59
N SER A 67 8.20 -3.56 2.49
CA SER A 67 8.60 -2.75 1.32
C SER A 67 8.55 -3.59 0.03
N SER A 68 9.05 -4.83 0.08
CA SER A 68 8.99 -5.77 -1.05
C SER A 68 7.56 -6.14 -1.45
N LEU A 69 6.67 -6.32 -0.46
CA LEU A 69 5.25 -6.58 -0.70
C LEU A 69 4.57 -5.36 -1.35
N ILE A 70 4.91 -4.16 -0.90
CA ILE A 70 4.43 -2.90 -1.50
C ILE A 70 4.93 -2.78 -2.94
N ASP A 71 6.19 -3.07 -3.24
CA ASP A 71 6.74 -3.00 -4.61
C ASP A 71 6.14 -4.01 -5.57
N THR A 72 5.75 -5.17 -5.04
CA THR A 72 5.06 -6.20 -5.82
C THR A 72 3.68 -5.73 -6.25
N ASN A 73 2.89 -5.17 -5.32
CA ASN A 73 1.53 -4.73 -5.59
C ASN A 73 1.48 -3.36 -6.29
N LYS A 74 2.42 -2.46 -5.96
CA LYS A 74 2.54 -1.04 -6.33
C LYS A 74 1.34 -0.21 -5.91
N VAL A 75 0.16 -0.54 -6.42
CA VAL A 75 -1.11 0.10 -6.14
C VAL A 75 -2.06 -0.92 -5.55
N PHE A 76 -2.62 -0.60 -4.40
CA PHE A 76 -3.74 -1.31 -3.79
C PHE A 76 -5.01 -0.86 -4.50
N VAL A 77 -5.77 -1.81 -5.04
CA VAL A 77 -6.93 -1.52 -5.91
C VAL A 77 -8.19 -2.06 -5.25
N ASN A 78 -9.19 -1.20 -5.10
CA ASN A 78 -10.51 -1.50 -4.56
C ASN A 78 -10.45 -2.20 -3.19
N TRP A 79 -9.61 -1.67 -2.31
CA TRP A 79 -9.55 -2.11 -0.92
C TRP A 79 -10.72 -1.54 -0.14
N GLN A 80 -11.27 -2.33 0.77
CA GLN A 80 -12.39 -1.93 1.61
C GLN A 80 -11.89 -1.40 2.95
N ALA A 81 -12.38 -0.25 3.36
CA ALA A 81 -12.12 0.35 4.68
C ALA A 81 -13.33 1.18 5.14
N GLN A 82 -13.31 1.60 6.40
CA GLN A 82 -14.15 2.66 6.92
C GLN A 82 -13.37 3.97 6.88
N ILE A 83 -14.03 5.08 6.50
CA ILE A 83 -13.47 6.42 6.65
C ILE A 83 -13.84 6.96 8.03
N GLU A 84 -12.90 7.47 8.81
CA GLU A 84 -13.18 7.88 10.20
C GLU A 84 -13.41 9.40 10.36
N ASP A 85 -12.57 10.20 9.73
CA ASP A 85 -12.50 11.66 9.97
C ASP A 85 -12.06 12.34 8.67
N ILE A 86 -12.87 13.25 8.13
CA ILE A 86 -12.53 14.07 6.96
C ILE A 86 -12.29 15.51 7.40
N LYS A 87 -11.04 15.97 7.24
CA LYS A 87 -10.65 17.35 7.54
C LYS A 87 -10.42 18.15 6.27
N THR A 88 -10.60 19.45 6.38
CA THR A 88 -10.31 20.38 5.29
C THR A 88 -9.60 21.61 5.84
N ASN A 89 -8.43 21.90 5.30
CA ASN A 89 -7.61 23.05 5.68
C ASN A 89 -7.41 23.95 4.46
N ASP A 90 -7.79 25.23 4.55
CA ASP A 90 -7.56 26.22 3.49
C ASP A 90 -6.26 27.00 3.76
N TYR A 91 -5.37 27.03 2.76
CA TYR A 91 -4.09 27.74 2.77
C TYR A 91 -4.10 28.97 1.85
N GLY A 92 -5.27 29.46 1.47
CA GLY A 92 -5.49 30.65 0.64
C GLY A 92 -5.33 30.41 -0.85
N LYS A 93 -4.24 29.76 -1.29
CA LYS A 93 -4.03 29.36 -2.70
C LYS A 93 -4.43 27.91 -2.99
N SER A 94 -4.45 27.08 -1.96
CA SER A 94 -4.77 25.66 -2.04
C SER A 94 -5.58 25.23 -0.83
N THR A 95 -6.29 24.13 -0.98
CA THR A 95 -7.03 23.47 0.07
C THR A 95 -6.49 22.06 0.21
N GLU A 96 -6.19 21.63 1.43
CA GLU A 96 -5.95 20.25 1.77
C GLU A 96 -7.26 19.60 2.20
N VAL A 97 -7.52 18.39 1.69
CA VAL A 97 -8.47 17.45 2.27
C VAL A 97 -7.69 16.25 2.79
N SER A 98 -7.89 15.92 4.06
CA SER A 98 -7.25 14.76 4.69
C SER A 98 -8.28 13.83 5.29
N CYS A 99 -7.97 12.54 5.29
CA CYS A 99 -8.82 11.54 5.92
C CYS A 99 -8.04 10.33 6.44
N LYS A 100 -8.60 9.65 7.44
CA LYS A 100 -8.13 8.35 7.92
C LYS A 100 -9.05 7.25 7.40
N LEU A 101 -8.47 6.25 6.75
CA LEU A 101 -9.14 5.02 6.33
C LEU A 101 -8.67 3.89 7.23
N SER A 102 -9.56 3.09 7.79
CA SER A 102 -9.20 1.96 8.65
C SER A 102 -10.01 0.70 8.38
N TYR A 103 -9.44 -0.45 8.64
CA TYR A 103 -10.19 -1.70 8.75
C TYR A 103 -9.72 -2.50 9.97
N LYS A 104 -10.67 -3.19 10.60
CA LYS A 104 -10.46 -3.98 11.82
C LYS A 104 -10.60 -5.47 11.51
N PRO A 105 -9.51 -6.16 11.17
CA PRO A 105 -9.53 -7.60 10.89
C PRO A 105 -9.84 -8.46 12.12
N GLU A 106 -9.55 -7.96 13.33
CA GLU A 106 -9.78 -8.61 14.63
C GLU A 106 -9.87 -7.55 15.74
N GLU A 107 -10.33 -7.94 16.93
CA GLU A 107 -10.69 -7.02 18.03
C GLU A 107 -9.55 -6.07 18.46
N TYR A 108 -8.30 -6.56 18.44
CA TYR A 108 -7.12 -5.82 18.91
C TYR A 108 -6.11 -5.51 17.79
N ARG A 109 -6.57 -5.48 16.54
CA ARG A 109 -5.73 -5.06 15.40
C ARG A 109 -6.53 -4.13 14.51
N GLU A 110 -5.93 -2.99 14.21
CA GLU A 110 -6.47 -2.01 13.27
C GLU A 110 -5.38 -1.66 12.25
N VAL A 111 -5.72 -1.73 10.97
CA VAL A 111 -4.84 -1.25 9.92
C VAL A 111 -5.39 0.05 9.39
N SER A 112 -4.56 1.10 9.44
CA SER A 112 -4.96 2.46 9.13
C SER A 112 -4.08 3.12 8.07
N PHE A 113 -4.70 3.98 7.27
CA PHE A 113 -4.07 4.76 6.21
C PHE A 113 -4.46 6.22 6.39
N TYR A 114 -3.47 7.07 6.60
CA TYR A 114 -3.64 8.52 6.59
C TYR A 114 -3.40 9.06 5.19
N CYS A 115 -4.43 9.67 4.64
CA CYS A 115 -4.42 10.27 3.31
C CYS A 115 -4.45 11.80 3.45
N SER A 116 -3.59 12.49 2.71
CA SER A 116 -3.67 13.94 2.51
C SER A 116 -3.61 14.26 1.02
N TYR A 117 -4.51 15.12 0.57
CA TYR A 117 -4.57 15.57 -0.81
C TYR A 117 -4.72 17.08 -0.88
N VAL A 118 -3.79 17.74 -1.56
CA VAL A 118 -3.78 19.19 -1.76
C VAL A 118 -4.23 19.53 -3.16
N VAL A 119 -5.21 20.41 -3.28
CA VAL A 119 -5.77 20.89 -4.54
C VAL A 119 -5.72 22.42 -4.59
N GLU A 120 -5.42 22.97 -5.75
CA GLU A 120 -5.49 24.43 -5.98
C GLU A 120 -6.93 24.93 -5.84
N ASN A 121 -7.11 26.08 -5.18
CA ASN A 121 -8.45 26.63 -4.92
C ASN A 121 -9.25 26.90 -6.22
N SER A 122 -8.55 27.21 -7.32
CA SER A 122 -9.15 27.40 -8.65
C SER A 122 -9.78 26.12 -9.23
N LYS A 123 -9.37 24.93 -8.76
CA LYS A 123 -9.76 23.62 -9.29
C LYS A 123 -10.78 22.88 -8.41
N LEU A 124 -11.13 23.41 -7.24
CA LEU A 124 -12.01 22.73 -6.27
C LEU A 124 -13.30 22.18 -6.88
N LYS A 125 -13.96 22.96 -7.74
CA LYS A 125 -15.23 22.57 -8.39
C LYS A 125 -15.07 21.43 -9.41
N THR A 126 -13.87 21.26 -9.96
CA THR A 126 -13.60 20.34 -11.07
C THR A 126 -12.74 19.14 -10.66
N ASP A 127 -12.10 19.21 -9.49
CA ASP A 127 -11.20 18.16 -9.03
C ASP A 127 -11.98 16.92 -8.59
N SER A 128 -11.78 15.81 -9.31
CA SER A 128 -12.57 14.59 -9.12
C SER A 128 -12.29 13.94 -7.75
N LEU A 129 -11.04 13.91 -7.31
CA LEU A 129 -10.67 13.23 -6.07
C LEU A 129 -11.14 14.04 -4.86
N TYR A 130 -10.86 15.35 -4.84
CA TYR A 130 -11.33 16.24 -3.79
C TYR A 130 -12.84 16.15 -3.62
N ASN A 131 -13.60 16.24 -4.73
CA ASN A 131 -15.05 16.17 -4.69
C ASN A 131 -15.59 14.80 -4.30
N LYS A 132 -14.87 13.71 -4.58
CA LYS A 132 -15.25 12.37 -4.10
C LYS A 132 -15.07 12.28 -2.59
N ILE A 133 -13.92 12.68 -2.06
CA ILE A 133 -13.65 12.63 -0.61
C ILE A 133 -14.68 13.46 0.14
N LYS A 134 -14.89 14.72 -0.25
CA LYS A 134 -15.81 15.66 0.44
C LYS A 134 -17.28 15.24 0.44
N LYS A 135 -17.69 14.33 -0.45
CA LYS A 135 -19.08 13.85 -0.55
C LYS A 135 -19.33 12.60 0.30
N ILE A 136 -18.28 11.93 0.73
CA ILE A 136 -18.39 10.75 1.58
C ILE A 136 -18.72 11.22 2.99
N GLY A 137 -19.70 10.58 3.63
CA GLY A 137 -20.01 10.85 5.04
C GLY A 137 -19.00 10.18 5.96
N ASP A 138 -18.78 10.75 7.14
CA ASP A 138 -17.94 10.13 8.17
C ASP A 138 -18.48 8.73 8.52
N PHE A 139 -17.58 7.82 8.90
CA PHE A 139 -17.85 6.42 9.25
C PHE A 139 -18.41 5.55 8.11
N SER A 140 -18.42 6.04 6.87
CA SER A 140 -18.88 5.28 5.71
C SER A 140 -17.91 4.17 5.33
N THR A 141 -18.44 3.04 4.86
CA THR A 141 -17.63 2.01 4.18
C THR A 141 -17.30 2.48 2.77
N VAL A 142 -16.02 2.44 2.42
CA VAL A 142 -15.48 2.92 1.16
C VAL A 142 -14.60 1.88 0.50
N TYR A 143 -14.45 2.02 -0.82
CA TYR A 143 -13.57 1.23 -1.66
C TYR A 143 -12.57 2.16 -2.33
N PHE A 144 -11.29 1.97 -2.02
CA PHE A 144 -10.24 2.91 -2.40
C PHE A 144 -9.13 2.27 -3.21
N ASP A 145 -8.48 3.12 -4.00
CA ASP A 145 -7.23 2.80 -4.68
C ASP A 145 -6.12 3.71 -4.16
N GLY A 146 -4.89 3.22 -4.09
CA GLY A 146 -3.75 4.05 -3.76
C GLY A 146 -2.50 3.26 -3.44
N PHE A 147 -1.50 3.90 -2.84
CA PHE A 147 -0.26 3.25 -2.47
C PHE A 147 0.34 3.82 -1.19
N ILE A 148 1.04 2.96 -0.46
CA ILE A 148 1.75 3.34 0.76
C ILE A 148 2.98 4.17 0.39
N VAL A 149 3.18 5.28 1.09
CA VAL A 149 4.30 6.20 0.89
C VAL A 149 5.60 5.52 1.32
N LYS A 150 6.64 5.67 0.49
CA LYS A 150 8.02 5.29 0.84
C LYS A 150 8.94 6.49 0.69
N ASN A 151 9.90 6.63 1.60
CA ASN A 151 10.92 7.67 1.50
C ASN A 151 11.99 7.33 0.43
N LEU A 152 12.99 8.19 0.24
CA LEU A 152 14.05 7.94 -0.75
C LEU A 152 14.89 6.70 -0.47
N ASP A 153 15.01 6.29 0.80
CA ASP A 153 15.69 5.06 1.20
C ASP A 153 14.81 3.81 1.01
N ASN A 154 13.66 3.95 0.35
CA ASN A 154 12.65 2.90 0.15
C ASN A 154 12.07 2.33 1.45
N LYS A 155 12.15 3.08 2.55
CA LYS A 155 11.50 2.73 3.82
C LYS A 155 10.05 3.19 3.82
N VAL A 156 9.18 2.36 4.39
CA VAL A 156 7.76 2.67 4.57
C VAL A 156 7.59 3.83 5.53
N VAL A 157 6.73 4.79 5.18
CA VAL A 157 6.47 5.96 6.01
C VAL A 157 5.19 5.76 6.82
N TYR A 158 5.32 5.90 8.14
CA TYR A 158 4.22 5.83 9.09
C TYR A 158 3.83 7.24 9.54
N VAL A 159 2.61 7.41 10.05
CA VAL A 159 2.17 8.66 10.68
C VAL A 159 2.82 8.83 12.05
N ASN A 160 3.04 7.72 12.75
CA ASN A 160 3.65 7.69 14.07
C ASN A 160 4.83 6.71 14.04
N ASP A 161 5.99 7.12 14.56
CA ASP A 161 7.23 6.35 14.47
C ASP A 161 7.41 5.33 15.61
N ASP A 162 6.43 5.22 16.51
CA ASP A 162 6.44 4.23 17.60
C ASP A 162 6.46 2.80 17.07
N GLU A 163 7.63 2.15 17.16
CA GLU A 163 7.86 0.78 16.70
C GLU A 163 6.90 -0.23 17.34
N SER A 164 6.49 0.00 18.59
CA SER A 164 5.58 -0.91 19.30
C SER A 164 4.17 -0.96 18.70
N LEU A 165 3.77 0.09 17.98
CA LEU A 165 2.46 0.19 17.36
C LEU A 165 2.47 -0.20 15.88
N LYS A 166 3.64 -0.24 15.22
CA LYS A 166 3.76 -0.50 13.76
C LYS A 166 3.23 -1.87 13.32
N LEU A 167 3.10 -2.84 14.22
CA LEU A 167 2.62 -4.19 13.92
C LEU A 167 1.14 -4.37 14.23
N SER A 168 0.71 -4.00 15.43
CA SER A 168 -0.66 -4.19 15.89
C SER A 168 -1.61 -3.07 15.46
N TYR A 169 -1.09 -1.85 15.27
CA TYR A 169 -1.86 -0.67 14.89
C TYR A 169 -1.13 0.15 13.80
N PRO A 170 -0.71 -0.47 12.68
CA PRO A 170 0.00 0.24 11.63
C PRO A 170 -0.84 1.41 11.11
N ASN A 171 -0.24 2.60 11.13
CA ASN A 171 -0.83 3.80 10.55
C ASN A 171 0.10 4.34 9.45
N PHE A 172 -0.18 3.93 8.21
CA PHE A 172 0.64 4.26 7.05
C PHE A 172 0.31 5.64 6.50
N LYS A 173 1.32 6.41 6.06
CA LYS A 173 1.07 7.50 5.12
C LYS A 173 0.69 6.91 3.76
N PHE A 174 -0.33 7.46 3.13
CA PHE A 174 -0.95 6.85 1.96
C PHE A 174 -1.34 7.87 0.90
N ASN A 175 -0.98 7.56 -0.35
CA ASN A 175 -1.34 8.33 -1.52
C ASN A 175 -2.62 7.77 -2.13
N LEU A 176 -3.73 8.47 -1.90
CA LEU A 176 -5.07 8.08 -2.34
C LEU A 176 -5.30 8.45 -3.81
N LEU A 177 -5.60 7.47 -4.66
CA LEU A 177 -5.81 7.68 -6.09
C LEU A 177 -7.28 7.76 -6.48
N ASN A 178 -8.13 7.02 -5.77
CA ASN A 178 -9.57 6.97 -6.01
C ASN A 178 -10.29 6.46 -4.77
N ILE A 179 -11.55 6.87 -4.59
CA ILE A 179 -12.38 6.44 -3.47
C ILE A 179 -13.86 6.50 -3.87
N THR A 180 -14.61 5.46 -3.52
CA THR A 180 -16.05 5.35 -3.81
C THR A 180 -16.78 4.62 -2.68
N GLU A 181 -18.04 4.94 -2.41
CA GLU A 181 -18.89 4.15 -1.48
C GLU A 181 -19.43 2.87 -2.12
N LYS A 182 -19.38 2.80 -3.46
CA LYS A 182 -19.76 1.63 -4.22
C LYS A 182 -18.56 0.77 -4.52
N LYS A 183 -18.76 -0.54 -4.38
CA LYS A 183 -17.80 -1.56 -4.75
C LYS A 183 -17.46 -1.51 -6.24
N ARG A 184 -16.20 -1.76 -6.59
CA ARG A 184 -15.72 -1.89 -7.98
C ARG A 184 -15.06 -3.26 -8.17
N GLU A 185 -14.53 -3.48 -9.37
CA GLU A 185 -13.66 -4.62 -9.65
C GLU A 185 -12.31 -4.45 -8.95
N ASN A 186 -11.69 -5.56 -8.53
CA ASN A 186 -10.39 -5.60 -7.85
C ASN A 186 -9.20 -5.43 -8.81
N THR A 187 -9.45 -4.95 -10.03
CA THR A 187 -8.46 -4.90 -11.11
C THR A 187 -8.51 -3.57 -11.84
N LEU A 188 -7.34 -3.08 -12.26
CA LEU A 188 -7.24 -1.99 -13.21
C LEU A 188 -7.39 -2.53 -14.64
N SER A 189 -7.78 -1.67 -15.57
CA SER A 189 -7.70 -2.00 -17.00
C SER A 189 -6.26 -2.38 -17.39
N LYS A 190 -6.10 -3.16 -18.45
CA LYS A 190 -4.77 -3.55 -18.95
C LYS A 190 -3.89 -2.34 -19.26
N ASN A 191 -4.47 -1.30 -19.87
CA ASN A 191 -3.73 -0.09 -20.23
C ASN A 191 -3.30 0.70 -18.98
N LEU A 192 -4.21 0.87 -18.02
CA LEU A 192 -3.89 1.57 -16.78
C LEU A 192 -2.89 0.80 -15.93
N ASN A 193 -2.99 -0.52 -15.83
CA ASN A 193 -2.01 -1.35 -15.13
C ASN A 193 -0.62 -1.24 -15.78
N ASN A 194 -0.54 -1.20 -17.11
CA ASN A 194 0.72 -0.95 -17.81
C ASN A 194 1.29 0.44 -17.49
N ALA A 195 0.43 1.46 -17.47
CA ALA A 195 0.83 2.82 -17.09
C ALA A 195 1.36 2.91 -15.66
N VAL A 196 0.70 2.26 -14.69
CA VAL A 196 1.19 2.14 -13.30
C VAL A 196 2.60 1.55 -13.29
N ASN A 197 2.80 0.40 -13.93
CA ASN A 197 4.12 -0.24 -13.96
C ASN A 197 5.20 0.63 -14.60
N ILE A 198 4.89 1.37 -15.66
CA ILE A 198 5.82 2.29 -16.32
C ILE A 198 6.13 3.50 -15.41
N ASN A 199 5.13 4.11 -14.78
CA ASN A 199 5.33 5.27 -13.90
C ASN A 199 6.27 4.94 -12.74
N PHE A 200 6.07 3.80 -12.06
CA PHE A 200 6.97 3.35 -11.00
C PHE A 200 8.38 3.06 -11.54
N LYS A 201 8.53 2.45 -12.72
CA LYS A 201 9.85 2.21 -13.33
C LYS A 201 10.59 3.51 -13.67
N VAL A 202 9.90 4.50 -14.24
CA VAL A 202 10.49 5.82 -14.53
C VAL A 202 10.98 6.47 -13.25
N PHE A 203 10.20 6.36 -12.17
CA PHE A 203 10.56 6.93 -10.89
C PHE A 203 11.77 6.25 -10.25
N GLU A 204 11.86 4.92 -10.32
CA GLU A 204 13.06 4.19 -9.89
C GLU A 204 14.32 4.59 -10.71
N LEU A 205 14.18 4.82 -12.02
CA LEU A 205 15.26 5.36 -12.84
C LEU A 205 15.64 6.79 -12.43
N LEU A 206 14.68 7.62 -12.04
CA LEU A 206 14.94 8.97 -11.53
C LEU A 206 15.74 8.91 -10.22
N LYS A 207 15.37 8.04 -9.28
CA LYS A 207 16.14 7.81 -8.04
C LYS A 207 17.57 7.37 -8.37
N GLN A 208 17.74 6.40 -9.26
CA GLN A 208 19.07 5.92 -9.67
C GLN A 208 19.93 7.04 -10.25
N LYS A 209 19.35 7.93 -11.07
CA LYS A 209 20.02 9.10 -11.64
C LYS A 209 20.42 10.11 -10.56
N VAL A 210 19.53 10.45 -9.63
CA VAL A 210 19.83 11.39 -8.54
C VAL A 210 20.91 10.84 -7.62
N ASN A 211 20.87 9.53 -7.33
CA ASN A 211 21.89 8.83 -6.55
C ASN A 211 23.18 8.54 -7.33
N LYS A 212 23.31 9.03 -8.57
CA LYS A 212 24.49 8.87 -9.45
C LYS A 212 24.87 7.40 -9.71
N THR A 213 23.93 6.47 -9.57
CA THR A 213 24.12 5.05 -9.89
C THR A 213 23.97 4.75 -11.38
N ILE A 214 23.32 5.66 -12.12
CA ILE A 214 23.28 5.69 -13.59
C ILE A 214 23.56 7.10 -14.09
N THR A 215 24.10 7.22 -15.30
CA THR A 215 24.36 8.50 -15.96
C THR A 215 23.09 9.13 -16.56
N GLU A 216 23.15 10.43 -16.88
CA GLU A 216 22.09 11.13 -17.63
C GLU A 216 21.75 10.42 -18.95
N LYS A 217 22.78 9.95 -19.67
CA LYS A 217 22.63 9.26 -20.95
C LYS A 217 21.90 7.93 -20.78
N GLU A 218 22.25 7.16 -19.74
CA GLU A 218 21.57 5.90 -19.43
C GLU A 218 20.14 6.11 -18.97
N TRP A 219 19.90 7.13 -18.16
CA TRP A 219 18.55 7.50 -17.73
C TRP A 219 17.66 7.82 -18.94
N LYS A 220 18.09 8.74 -19.82
CA LYS A 220 17.33 9.11 -21.04
C LYS A 220 17.01 7.88 -21.89
N ARG A 221 18.02 7.08 -22.23
CA ARG A 221 17.85 5.87 -23.04
C ARG A 221 16.87 4.88 -22.39
N LYS A 222 17.08 4.56 -21.10
CA LYS A 222 16.21 3.61 -20.38
C LYS A 222 14.77 4.13 -20.26
N THR A 223 14.56 5.44 -20.12
CA THR A 223 13.21 6.02 -20.09
C THR A 223 12.52 6.03 -21.46
N GLU A 224 13.27 6.26 -22.54
CA GLU A 224 12.76 6.16 -23.92
C GLU A 224 12.32 4.72 -24.23
N ASP A 225 13.12 3.72 -23.81
CA ASP A 225 12.83 2.29 -23.98
C ASP A 225 11.54 1.83 -23.27
N LEU A 226 11.04 2.59 -22.29
CA LEU A 226 9.77 2.29 -21.59
C LEU A 226 8.52 2.64 -22.42
N GLY A 227 8.65 3.41 -23.50
CA GLY A 227 7.53 3.70 -24.40
C GLY A 227 6.45 4.61 -23.80
N LEU A 228 6.85 5.64 -23.07
CA LEU A 228 5.94 6.58 -22.37
C LEU A 228 4.87 7.18 -23.28
N GLU A 229 5.26 7.68 -24.45
CA GLU A 229 4.33 8.31 -25.39
C GLU A 229 3.25 7.32 -25.88
N LYS A 230 3.66 6.07 -26.16
CA LYS A 230 2.74 5.01 -26.57
C LYS A 230 1.79 4.64 -25.43
N MET A 231 2.30 4.59 -24.20
CA MET A 231 1.50 4.37 -23.00
C MET A 231 0.47 5.49 -22.81
N GLU A 232 0.88 6.76 -22.89
CA GLU A 232 -0.05 7.88 -22.67
C GLU A 232 -1.14 7.96 -23.75
N LYS A 233 -0.83 7.58 -24.99
CA LYS A 233 -1.80 7.49 -26.08
C LYS A 233 -2.84 6.38 -25.89
N SER A 234 -2.54 5.32 -25.16
CA SER A 234 -3.48 4.20 -24.95
C SER A 234 -4.47 4.41 -23.81
N LEU A 235 -4.27 5.44 -22.99
CA LEU A 235 -5.14 5.76 -21.85
C LEU A 235 -6.34 6.61 -22.27
N ASN A 236 -7.50 6.27 -21.72
CA ASN A 236 -8.67 7.14 -21.79
C ASN A 236 -8.52 8.36 -20.84
N PRO A 237 -9.39 9.38 -20.91
CA PRO A 237 -9.25 10.59 -20.10
C PRO A 237 -9.21 10.36 -18.57
N GLU A 238 -9.99 9.42 -18.04
CA GLU A 238 -10.00 9.13 -16.60
C GLU A 238 -8.74 8.36 -16.18
N GLU A 239 -8.29 7.42 -17.00
CA GLU A 239 -7.01 6.72 -16.80
C GLU A 239 -5.81 7.67 -16.87
N LYS A 240 -5.85 8.69 -17.73
CA LYS A 240 -4.84 9.75 -17.78
C LYS A 240 -4.80 10.55 -16.48
N LYS A 241 -5.95 10.94 -15.93
CA LYS A 241 -6.02 11.62 -14.63
C LYS A 241 -5.43 10.76 -13.51
N TYR A 242 -5.83 9.49 -13.46
CA TYR A 242 -5.32 8.52 -12.49
C TYR A 242 -3.79 8.35 -12.60
N SER A 243 -3.28 8.16 -13.83
CA SER A 243 -1.84 8.03 -14.11
C SER A 243 -1.06 9.31 -13.76
N ASN A 244 -1.63 10.48 -14.03
CA ASN A 244 -1.02 11.77 -13.67
C ASN A 244 -0.96 11.97 -12.15
N LEU A 245 -1.99 11.54 -11.43
CA LEU A 245 -2.00 11.61 -9.97
C LEU A 245 -0.92 10.71 -9.35
N ILE A 246 -0.70 9.50 -9.89
CA ILE A 246 0.45 8.66 -9.49
C ILE A 246 1.76 9.42 -9.70
N LYS A 247 1.97 10.02 -10.89
CA LYS A 247 3.19 10.77 -11.18
C LYS A 247 3.40 11.93 -10.19
N GLN A 248 2.35 12.68 -9.87
CA GLN A 248 2.39 13.77 -8.89
C GLN A 248 2.78 13.28 -7.51
N TYR A 249 2.14 12.21 -7.02
CA TYR A 249 2.45 11.64 -5.72
C TYR A 249 3.87 11.09 -5.63
N LEU A 250 4.33 10.33 -6.64
CA LEU A 250 5.71 9.83 -6.66
C LEU A 250 6.72 10.97 -6.61
N VAL A 251 6.50 12.07 -7.35
CA VAL A 251 7.34 13.27 -7.27
C VAL A 251 7.23 13.94 -5.89
N SER A 252 6.04 14.02 -5.30
CA SER A 252 5.86 14.60 -3.96
C SER A 252 6.62 13.79 -2.89
N ASP A 253 6.50 12.46 -2.93
CA ASP A 253 7.22 11.54 -2.04
C ASP A 253 8.74 11.69 -2.21
N PHE A 254 9.20 11.97 -3.43
CA PHE A 254 10.61 12.26 -3.72
C PHE A 254 11.12 13.52 -3.04
N MET A 255 10.27 14.55 -2.98
CA MET A 255 10.61 15.87 -2.45
C MET A 255 10.43 15.94 -0.93
N TYR A 256 9.83 14.93 -0.32
CA TYR A 256 9.59 14.86 1.12
C TYR A 256 10.90 14.51 1.84
N HIS A 257 11.64 15.56 2.23
CA HIS A 257 12.89 15.53 2.99
C HIS A 257 12.87 16.55 4.11
#